data_AF-A0A7X6WE91-F1
#
_entry.id   AF-A0A7X6WE91-F1
#
_cell.length_a   1.000
_cell.length_b   1.000
_cell.length_c   1.000
_cell.angle_alpha   90.00
_cell.angle_beta   90.00
_cell.angle_gamma   90.00
#
_symmetry.space_group_name_H-M   'P 1'
#
loop_
_entity.id
_entity.type
_entity.pdbx_description
1 polymer ?
#
loop_
_entity_poly.entity_id
_entity_poly.type
_entity_poly.pdbx_seq_one_letter_code
_entity_poly.pdbx_strand_id
1 'polypeptide(L)'
;LCRCAGIPCRWQSGLITRPDFCGAHDWTMFYIAPYGWLYADPSFGTGAVRENNEQRRQFYFGNLDPFRMVANSQFQADFTVPKQFWRADPYDNQVGEIETLQHGLRYFQFHRTKEVIGFEEL
;
A
#
# COMPACT_ATOMS: atom_id res chain seq x y z
N LEU A 1 -10.28 8.27 -10.22
CA LEU A 1 -11.67 8.71 -9.91
C LEU A 1 -11.68 10.05 -9.16
N CYS A 2 -11.21 10.13 -7.91
CA CYS A 2 -11.23 11.38 -7.13
C CYS A 2 -10.64 12.59 -7.87
N ARG A 3 -9.43 12.46 -8.45
CA ARG A 3 -8.80 13.53 -9.26
C ARG A 3 -9.66 13.95 -10.45
N CYS A 4 -10.32 13.01 -11.12
CA CYS A 4 -11.20 13.29 -12.26
C CYS A 4 -12.47 14.05 -11.83
N ALA A 5 -12.91 13.87 -10.58
CA ALA A 5 -14.02 14.58 -9.98
C ALA A 5 -13.58 15.91 -9.31
N GLY A 6 -12.32 16.34 -9.47
CA GLY A 6 -11.79 17.55 -8.84
C GLY A 6 -11.52 17.43 -7.34
N ILE A 7 -11.56 16.21 -6.77
CA ILE A 7 -11.28 15.97 -5.36
C ILE A 7 -9.77 15.74 -5.18
N PRO A 8 -9.07 16.55 -4.35
CA PRO A 8 -7.67 16.30 -4.03
C PRO A 8 -7.50 14.92 -3.39
N CYS A 9 -6.61 14.10 -3.94
CA CYS A 9 -6.36 12.75 -3.42
C CYS A 9 -4.91 12.31 -3.62
N ARG A 10 -4.44 11.44 -2.72
CA ARG A 10 -3.10 10.86 -2.75
C ARG A 10 -3.19 9.35 -2.56
N TRP A 11 -2.41 8.61 -3.32
CA TRP A 11 -2.22 7.16 -3.14
C TRP A 11 -1.04 6.92 -2.20
N GLN A 12 -1.13 5.87 -1.40
CA GLN A 12 -0.04 5.37 -0.58
C GLN A 12 0.07 3.86 -0.77
N SER A 13 1.29 3.35 -0.70
CA SER A 13 1.60 1.93 -0.71
C SER A 13 2.61 1.60 0.37
N GLY A 14 2.59 0.36 0.82
CA GLY A 14 3.55 -0.15 1.78
C GLY A 14 3.10 -1.50 2.30
N LEU A 15 3.16 -1.71 3.61
CA LEU A 15 2.81 -2.98 4.23
C LEU A 15 1.60 -2.84 5.15
N ILE A 16 0.70 -3.82 5.12
CA ILE A 16 -0.08 -4.18 6.30
C ILE A 16 0.88 -4.83 7.29
N THR A 17 0.80 -4.46 8.57
CA THR A 17 1.69 -4.93 9.64
C THR A 17 0.89 -5.36 10.87
N ARG A 18 0.00 -6.34 10.69
CA ARG A 18 -0.78 -6.93 11.79
C ARG A 18 0.10 -7.89 12.61
N PRO A 19 -0.24 -8.20 13.87
CA PRO A 19 0.56 -9.12 14.70
C PRO A 19 0.83 -10.49 14.04
N ASP A 20 -0.11 -10.98 13.23
CA ASP A 20 -0.09 -12.29 12.58
C ASP A 20 0.23 -12.23 11.08
N PHE A 21 0.32 -11.04 10.50
CA PHE A 21 0.42 -10.87 9.06
C PHE A 21 1.15 -9.61 8.65
N CYS A 22 2.15 -9.76 7.78
CA CYS A 22 2.67 -8.66 6.99
C CYS A 22 2.66 -8.94 5.49
N GLY A 23 2.25 -7.94 4.71
CA GLY A 23 2.09 -8.09 3.27
C GLY A 23 1.91 -6.74 2.59
N ALA A 24 2.27 -6.68 1.31
CA ALA A 24 2.11 -5.46 0.51
C ALA A 24 0.63 -5.09 0.37
N HIS A 25 0.35 -3.79 0.49
CA HIS A 25 -0.99 -3.25 0.37
C HIS A 25 -1.00 -1.77 0.04
N ASP A 26 -2.07 -1.35 -0.63
CA ASP A 26 -2.26 0.02 -1.09
C ASP A 26 -3.56 0.60 -0.52
N TRP A 27 -3.54 1.90 -0.27
CA TRP A 27 -4.71 2.66 0.14
C TRP A 27 -4.64 4.09 -0.42
N THR A 28 -5.69 4.87 -0.17
CA THR A 28 -5.76 6.25 -0.64
C THR A 28 -6.19 7.19 0.47
N MET A 29 -5.77 8.44 0.35
CA MET A 29 -6.29 9.57 1.10
C MET A 29 -7.02 10.52 0.14
N PHE A 30 -8.06 11.18 0.62
CA PHE A 30 -8.81 12.19 -0.12
C PHE A 30 -9.22 13.34 0.79
N TYR A 31 -9.31 14.54 0.25
CA TYR A 31 -9.63 15.75 1.02
C TYR A 31 -11.09 16.14 0.84
N ILE A 32 -11.83 16.31 1.95
CA ILE A 32 -13.22 16.81 1.96
C ILE A 32 -13.33 17.92 3.01
N ALA A 33 -13.74 19.12 2.61
CA ALA A 33 -14.05 20.19 3.55
C ALA A 33 -15.38 19.92 4.28
N PRO A 34 -15.51 20.26 5.58
CA PRO A 34 -14.49 20.81 6.47
C PRO A 34 -13.62 19.74 7.18
N TYR A 35 -13.81 18.46 6.87
CA TYR A 35 -13.23 17.31 7.59
C TYR A 35 -11.71 17.12 7.38
N GLY A 36 -11.13 17.69 6.33
CA GLY A 36 -9.71 17.56 6.02
C GLY A 36 -9.39 16.29 5.23
N TRP A 37 -8.21 15.72 5.47
CA TRP A 37 -7.76 14.49 4.82
C TRP A 37 -8.34 13.25 5.50
N LEU A 38 -9.08 12.45 4.74
CA LEU A 38 -9.67 11.19 5.15
C LEU A 38 -9.04 10.03 4.38
N TYR A 39 -9.16 8.81 4.92
CA TYR A 39 -8.61 7.60 4.32
C TYR A 39 -9.69 6.77 3.63
N ALA A 40 -9.33 6.04 2.59
CA ALA A 40 -10.13 4.94 2.08
C ALA A 40 -9.24 3.73 1.73
N ASP A 41 -9.73 2.55 2.08
CA ASP A 41 -9.17 1.26 1.70
C ASP A 41 -10.23 0.45 0.93
N PRO A 42 -10.32 0.62 -0.40
CA PRO A 42 -11.33 -0.05 -1.21
C PRO A 42 -11.21 -1.57 -1.20
N SER A 43 -10.01 -2.11 -0.99
CA SER A 43 -9.77 -3.55 -0.94
C SER A 43 -10.41 -4.16 0.32
N PHE A 44 -10.14 -3.55 1.49
CA PHE A 44 -10.76 -3.99 2.75
C PHE A 44 -12.26 -3.68 2.77
N GLY A 45 -12.70 -2.53 2.25
CA GLY A 45 -14.12 -2.20 2.12
C GLY A 45 -14.89 -3.18 1.24
N THR A 46 -14.32 -3.61 0.11
CA THR A 46 -14.93 -4.62 -0.77
C THR A 46 -14.91 -6.01 -0.11
N GLY A 47 -13.84 -6.35 0.62
CA GLY A 47 -13.79 -7.56 1.45
C GLY A 47 -14.92 -7.61 2.47
N ALA A 48 -15.17 -6.49 3.15
CA ALA A 48 -16.25 -6.37 4.12
C ALA A 48 -17.65 -6.59 3.52
N VAL A 49 -17.90 -6.17 2.26
CA VAL A 49 -19.15 -6.49 1.55
C VAL A 49 -19.33 -8.01 1.41
N ARG A 50 -18.28 -8.72 0.97
CA ARG A 50 -18.33 -10.19 0.78
C ARG A 50 -18.58 -10.92 2.10
N GLU A 51 -18.14 -10.33 3.21
CA GLU A 51 -18.33 -10.84 4.56
C GLU A 51 -19.67 -10.39 5.21
N ASN A 52 -20.50 -9.61 4.52
CA ASN A 52 -21.70 -8.96 5.07
C ASN A 52 -21.40 -8.11 6.34
N ASN A 53 -20.23 -7.48 6.40
CA ASN A 53 -19.78 -6.68 7.53
C ASN A 53 -19.87 -5.17 7.23
N GLU A 54 -21.05 -4.60 7.42
CA GLU A 54 -21.32 -3.19 7.12
C GLU A 54 -20.49 -2.23 7.97
N GLN A 55 -20.26 -2.56 9.25
CA GLN A 55 -19.44 -1.74 10.15
C GLN A 55 -18.01 -1.61 9.62
N ARG A 56 -17.39 -2.73 9.19
CA ARG A 56 -16.04 -2.73 8.60
C ARG A 56 -16.01 -1.97 7.27
N ARG A 57 -17.05 -2.13 6.44
CA ARG A 57 -17.16 -1.38 5.17
C ARG A 57 -17.18 0.13 5.42
N GLN A 58 -18.00 0.59 6.36
CA GLN A 58 -18.09 2.01 6.72
C GLN A 58 -16.78 2.52 7.35
N PHE A 59 -16.13 1.72 8.19
CA PHE A 59 -14.86 2.07 8.81
C PHE A 59 -13.79 2.44 7.77
N TYR A 60 -13.57 1.58 6.77
CA TYR A 60 -12.55 1.79 5.73
C TYR A 60 -12.91 2.84 4.66
N PHE A 61 -13.98 3.61 4.87
CA PHE A 61 -14.29 4.81 4.09
C PHE A 61 -14.39 6.02 5.02
N GLY A 62 -13.24 6.52 5.41
CA GLY A 62 -13.06 7.62 6.36
C GLY A 62 -11.89 7.37 7.30
N ASN A 63 -11.62 6.11 7.63
CA ASN A 63 -10.61 5.69 8.60
C ASN A 63 -9.63 4.68 8.01
N LEU A 64 -8.54 4.47 8.73
CA LEU A 64 -7.53 3.44 8.48
C LEU A 64 -7.09 2.88 9.84
N ASP A 65 -6.87 1.57 9.91
CA ASP A 65 -6.36 0.93 11.12
C ASP A 65 -4.85 1.21 11.32
N PRO A 66 -4.30 1.06 12.55
CA PRO A 66 -2.91 1.41 12.83
C PRO A 66 -1.89 0.42 12.25
N PHE A 67 -2.32 -0.70 11.66
CA PHE A 67 -1.44 -1.74 11.12
C PHE A 67 -0.99 -1.41 9.70
N ARG A 68 -0.46 -0.20 9.50
CA ARG A 68 -0.05 0.32 8.19
C ARG A 68 1.35 0.94 8.29
N MET A 69 2.27 0.41 7.50
CA MET A 69 3.56 1.02 7.26
C MET A 69 3.55 1.64 5.87
N VAL A 70 3.56 2.98 5.78
CA VAL A 70 3.70 3.69 4.50
C VAL A 70 5.14 3.56 4.01
N ALA A 71 5.34 2.99 2.83
CA ALA A 71 6.64 2.96 2.16
C ALA A 71 6.70 4.01 1.02
N ASN A 72 5.58 4.19 0.31
CA ASN A 72 5.48 5.01 -0.88
C ASN A 72 4.26 5.90 -0.87
N SER A 73 4.38 7.01 -1.61
CA SER A 73 3.31 7.99 -1.73
C SER A 73 3.30 8.74 -3.07
N GLN A 74 4.07 8.21 -4.02
CA GLN A 74 4.28 8.71 -5.38
C GLN A 74 4.44 7.51 -6.31
N PHE A 75 3.84 7.60 -7.50
CA PHE A 75 3.90 6.55 -8.50
C PHE A 75 5.26 6.58 -9.20
N GLN A 76 5.95 5.44 -9.24
CA GLN A 76 7.26 5.27 -9.90
C GLN A 76 8.32 6.28 -9.44
N ALA A 77 8.31 6.63 -8.15
CA ALA A 77 9.34 7.50 -7.58
C ALA A 77 10.74 6.88 -7.77
N ASP A 78 11.75 7.72 -7.96
CA ASP A 78 13.13 7.26 -8.12
C ASP A 78 13.62 6.52 -6.87
N PHE A 79 14.37 5.44 -7.07
CA PHE A 79 14.99 4.70 -5.98
C PHE A 79 16.24 5.42 -5.48
N THR A 80 16.52 5.31 -4.18
CA THR A 80 17.78 5.80 -3.58
C THR A 80 19.00 5.18 -4.25
N VAL A 81 18.90 3.90 -4.63
CA VAL A 81 19.88 3.24 -5.49
C VAL A 81 19.27 3.17 -6.89
N PRO A 82 19.80 3.92 -7.88
CA PRO A 82 19.28 3.92 -9.23
C PRO A 82 19.30 2.52 -9.84
N LYS A 83 18.28 2.19 -10.62
CA LYS A 83 18.22 0.96 -11.41
C LYS A 83 18.54 1.26 -12.87
N GLN A 84 19.32 0.39 -13.50
CA GLN A 84 19.60 0.47 -14.94
C GLN A 84 18.54 -0.28 -15.77
N PHE A 85 17.87 -1.26 -15.16
CA PHE A 85 16.90 -2.10 -15.83
C PHE A 85 15.48 -1.90 -15.28
N TRP A 86 14.50 -2.45 -16.00
CA TRP A 86 13.09 -2.41 -15.62
C TRP A 86 12.84 -2.94 -14.19
N ARG A 87 12.00 -2.23 -13.44
CA ARG A 87 11.50 -2.65 -12.12
C ARG A 87 10.73 -3.96 -12.22
N ALA A 88 10.93 -4.86 -11.27
CA ALA A 88 10.15 -6.07 -11.09
C ALA A 88 8.68 -5.74 -10.79
N ASP A 89 8.43 -4.66 -10.05
CA ASP A 89 7.10 -4.08 -9.86
C ASP A 89 7.03 -2.62 -10.33
N PRO A 90 6.25 -2.35 -11.40
CA PRO A 90 6.08 -1.00 -11.90
C PRO A 90 5.07 -0.17 -11.08
N TYR A 91 4.34 -0.79 -10.14
CA TYR A 91 3.32 -0.18 -9.29
C TYR A 91 3.80 0.08 -7.85
N ASP A 92 5.00 -0.42 -7.53
CA ASP A 92 5.80 -0.05 -6.38
C ASP A 92 5.22 -0.46 -5.01
N ASN A 93 4.92 -1.75 -4.85
CA ASN A 93 4.56 -2.38 -3.58
C ASN A 93 5.75 -2.50 -2.60
N GLN A 94 6.94 -2.00 -2.97
CA GLN A 94 8.19 -2.02 -2.20
C GLN A 94 8.52 -3.38 -1.61
N VAL A 95 8.32 -4.45 -2.38
CA VAL A 95 8.67 -5.82 -1.95
C VAL A 95 10.09 -6.22 -2.34
N GLY A 96 10.94 -5.23 -2.65
CA GLY A 96 12.34 -5.40 -3.03
C GLY A 96 12.54 -5.55 -4.54
N GLU A 97 13.67 -5.01 -5.00
CA GLU A 97 14.11 -5.00 -6.39
C GLU A 97 15.55 -5.52 -6.45
N ILE A 98 15.86 -6.38 -7.42
CA ILE A 98 17.21 -6.94 -7.61
C ILE A 98 17.62 -6.74 -9.07
N GLU A 99 18.86 -6.34 -9.31
CA GLU A 99 19.47 -6.38 -10.64
C GLU A 99 20.91 -6.85 -10.59
N THR A 100 21.35 -7.44 -11.69
CA THR A 100 22.75 -7.73 -11.97
C THR A 100 23.32 -6.68 -12.91
N LEU A 101 24.61 -6.76 -13.22
CA LEU A 101 25.24 -5.93 -14.25
C LEU A 101 24.62 -6.14 -15.65
N GLN A 102 23.88 -7.22 -15.87
CA GLN A 102 23.37 -7.61 -17.19
C GLN A 102 21.86 -7.43 -17.36
N HIS A 103 21.08 -7.59 -16.28
CA HIS A 103 19.62 -7.41 -16.31
C HIS A 103 18.99 -7.27 -14.92
N GLY A 104 17.76 -6.74 -14.87
CA GLY A 104 16.88 -6.77 -13.69
C GLY A 104 16.21 -8.13 -13.49
N LEU A 105 16.11 -8.59 -12.25
CA LEU A 105 15.43 -9.84 -11.89
C LEU A 105 13.94 -9.60 -11.66
N ARG A 106 13.10 -10.50 -12.18
CA ARG A 106 11.65 -10.52 -11.95
C ARG A 106 11.30 -11.34 -10.72
N TYR A 107 10.08 -11.17 -10.22
CA TYR A 107 9.59 -11.83 -9.00
C TYR A 107 9.58 -13.36 -9.01
N PHE A 108 9.66 -14.00 -10.18
CA PHE A 108 9.80 -15.46 -10.29
C PHE A 108 11.26 -15.93 -10.28
N GLN A 109 12.23 -15.00 -10.29
CA GLN A 109 13.66 -15.30 -10.36
C GLN A 109 14.36 -15.23 -8.99
N PHE A 110 13.65 -14.80 -7.94
CA PHE A 110 14.19 -14.74 -6.58
C PHE A 110 13.11 -14.98 -5.55
N HIS A 111 13.53 -15.51 -4.41
CA HIS A 111 12.67 -15.71 -3.25
C HIS A 111 12.69 -14.48 -2.35
N ARG A 112 11.53 -14.13 -1.80
CA ARG A 112 11.36 -13.09 -0.80
C ARG A 112 10.37 -13.55 0.24
N THR A 113 10.65 -13.27 1.50
CA THR A 113 9.75 -13.50 2.63
C THR A 113 9.57 -12.20 3.40
N LYS A 114 8.46 -12.09 4.11
CA LYS A 114 8.23 -11.05 5.09
C LYS A 114 7.61 -11.73 6.29
N GLU A 115 8.09 -11.38 7.46
CA GLU A 115 7.62 -11.93 8.72
C GLU A 115 7.51 -10.83 9.77
N VAL A 116 6.53 -11.00 10.65
CA VAL A 116 6.37 -10.13 11.82
C VAL A 116 7.20 -10.78 12.93
N ILE A 117 8.28 -10.12 13.32
CA ILE A 117 9.23 -10.65 14.33
C ILE A 117 8.84 -10.29 15.78
N GLY A 118 7.93 -9.33 15.95
CA GLY A 118 7.46 -8.87 17.25
C GLY A 118 6.33 -7.86 17.11
N PHE A 119 5.51 -7.79 18.14
CA PHE A 119 4.42 -6.81 18.27
C PHE A 119 4.31 -6.43 19.75
N GLU A 120 4.33 -5.13 20.03
CA GLU A 120 4.17 -4.55 21.36
C GLU A 120 3.02 -3.54 21.30
N GLU A 121 2.06 -3.70 22.20
CA GLU A 121 0.99 -2.72 22.41
C GLU A 121 1.47 -1.71 23.45
N LEU A 122 1.46 -0.42 23.09
CA LEU A 122 1.94 0.70 23.91
C LEU A 122 0.84 1.29 24.80
#